data_AF-A0A436WAP0-F1
#
_entry.id   AF-A0A436WAP0-F1
#
_cell.length_a   1.000
_cell.length_b   1.000
_cell.length_c   1.000
_cell.angle_alpha   90.00
_cell.angle_beta   90.00
_cell.angle_gamma   90.00
#
_symmetry.space_group_name_H-M   'P 1'
#
loop_
_entity.id
_entity.type
_entity.pdbx_description
1 polymer ?
#
loop_
_entity_poly.entity_id
_entity_poly.type
_entity_poly.pdbx_seq_one_letter_code
_entity_poly.pdbx_strand_id
1 'polypeptide(L)'
;MNEASHHVVVVGAGFGGLELTHALAGAPVRITMIDKRNHHLFQPLLYQVATTSLATSEVAWPIRHLLRKRKNVTTLLGNVTGVDRAGRRVLLEDGGSVAFDTLVLATGARHAYFGHDEWEPFAPGLKTLEDATTIRRRILLAFEQAERETDVARRQALLTLAIVGGGPTGVELAGTIAELAHDTLRDEFRNIDTRQTRVVLIEAGDRILANFAPALSAYAQTALERLGVTVELGRAVTELDADSVIFGDKRLPAKTILWAAGVAASPAAEWLGANADRAGRVLVEPDLTVPGSPEIFVIGDTAHVLRPDGTPVPGVAPSAKQEGRHVAATIKARLAGMLIAEGTRSRIAGDLATIGKRAAAIDFGWIKLTGWLAWWLWGVAHIYFLIGFRNRLAVSLSWLWIYFTGQRSARLITQGDDDKG
;
A
#
# COMPACT_ATOMS: atom_id res chain seq x y z
N MET A 1 6.78 -29.88 -34.17
CA MET A 1 7.10 -30.13 -32.76
C MET A 1 6.83 -28.84 -32.00
N ASN A 2 5.80 -28.80 -31.16
CA ASN A 2 5.60 -27.69 -30.22
C ASN A 2 6.74 -27.77 -29.21
N GLU A 3 7.77 -26.93 -29.34
CA GLU A 3 8.62 -26.65 -28.18
C GLU A 3 7.71 -26.20 -27.04
N ALA A 4 7.79 -26.86 -25.89
CA ALA A 4 7.04 -26.48 -24.73
C ALA A 4 7.41 -25.04 -24.38
N SER A 5 6.47 -24.10 -24.56
CA SER A 5 6.71 -22.69 -24.30
C SER A 5 7.18 -22.50 -22.86
N HIS A 6 8.31 -21.82 -22.69
CA HIS A 6 8.96 -21.56 -21.40
C HIS A 6 7.95 -21.00 -20.39
N HIS A 7 7.88 -21.64 -19.22
CA HIS A 7 6.87 -21.36 -18.22
C HIS A 7 7.35 -20.37 -17.17
N VAL A 8 6.76 -19.18 -17.21
CA VAL A 8 6.95 -18.17 -16.18
C VAL A 8 5.80 -18.24 -15.19
N VAL A 9 6.10 -18.51 -13.91
CA VAL A 9 5.13 -18.39 -12.81
C VAL A 9 5.37 -17.06 -12.10
N VAL A 10 4.31 -16.28 -11.93
CA VAL A 10 4.34 -15.00 -11.22
C VAL A 10 3.43 -15.10 -10.00
N VAL A 11 3.99 -14.90 -8.80
CA VAL A 11 3.22 -14.91 -7.55
C VAL A 11 3.01 -13.47 -7.09
N GLY A 12 1.77 -13.01 -7.11
CA GLY A 12 1.36 -11.64 -6.80
C GLY A 12 1.05 -10.82 -8.05
N ALA A 13 -0.17 -10.30 -8.12
CA ALA A 13 -0.71 -9.41 -9.13
C ALA A 13 -0.73 -7.94 -8.66
N GLY A 14 0.24 -7.57 -7.82
CA GLY A 14 0.53 -6.19 -7.45
C GLY A 14 1.15 -5.38 -8.59
N PHE A 15 1.76 -4.24 -8.26
CA PHE A 15 2.38 -3.36 -9.25
C PHE A 15 3.48 -4.04 -10.07
N GLY A 16 4.40 -4.76 -9.40
CA GLY A 16 5.52 -5.44 -10.06
C GLY A 16 5.09 -6.61 -10.94
N GLY A 17 4.28 -7.53 -10.40
CA GLY A 17 3.85 -8.73 -11.13
C GLY A 17 3.01 -8.43 -12.37
N LEU A 18 2.12 -7.43 -12.31
CA LEU A 18 1.38 -7.00 -13.50
C LEU A 18 2.26 -6.30 -14.53
N GLU A 19 3.16 -5.41 -14.09
CA GLU A 19 4.06 -4.72 -15.01
C GLU A 19 4.99 -5.70 -15.73
N LEU A 20 5.56 -6.68 -15.01
CA LEU A 20 6.31 -7.80 -15.57
C LEU A 20 5.47 -8.54 -16.64
N THR A 21 4.24 -8.92 -16.31
CA THR A 21 3.36 -9.69 -17.20
C THR A 21 3.02 -8.91 -18.49
N HIS A 22 2.84 -7.59 -18.38
CA HIS A 22 2.66 -6.69 -19.52
C HIS A 22 3.94 -6.53 -20.33
N ALA A 23 5.09 -6.34 -19.67
CA ALA A 23 6.38 -6.17 -20.31
C ALA A 23 6.87 -7.46 -21.02
N LEU A 24 6.39 -8.64 -20.61
CA LEU A 24 6.58 -9.91 -21.31
C LEU A 24 5.68 -10.07 -22.57
N ALA A 25 5.03 -9.01 -23.04
CA ALA A 25 4.34 -9.03 -24.33
C ALA A 25 5.29 -9.38 -25.48
N GLY A 26 4.83 -10.27 -26.37
CA GLY A 26 5.57 -10.76 -27.54
C GLY A 26 6.62 -11.84 -27.25
N ALA A 27 6.94 -12.15 -25.98
CA ALA A 27 7.89 -13.21 -25.65
C ALA A 27 7.27 -14.61 -25.87
N PRO A 28 8.06 -15.63 -26.26
CA PRO A 28 7.59 -17.00 -26.50
C PRO A 28 7.37 -17.78 -25.19
N VAL A 29 6.61 -17.21 -24.26
CA VAL A 29 6.37 -17.74 -22.90
C VAL A 29 4.90 -18.01 -22.63
N ARG A 30 4.64 -19.05 -21.84
CA ARG A 30 3.37 -19.24 -21.13
C ARG A 30 3.51 -18.71 -19.72
N ILE A 31 2.52 -17.96 -19.25
CA ILE A 31 2.55 -17.32 -17.93
C ILE A 31 1.43 -17.88 -17.07
N THR A 32 1.75 -18.28 -15.84
CA THR A 32 0.75 -18.53 -14.79
C THR A 32 0.92 -17.48 -13.70
N MET A 33 -0.08 -16.63 -13.52
CA MET A 33 -0.10 -15.68 -12.41
C MET A 33 -1.01 -16.19 -11.30
N ILE A 34 -0.46 -16.26 -10.09
CA ILE A 34 -1.12 -16.75 -8.88
C ILE A 34 -1.24 -15.58 -7.92
N ASP A 35 -2.45 -15.28 -7.45
CA ASP A 35 -2.67 -14.30 -6.39
C ASP A 35 -3.74 -14.82 -5.44
N LYS A 36 -3.62 -14.50 -4.15
CA LYS A 36 -4.62 -14.84 -3.13
C LYS A 36 -5.89 -13.99 -3.23
N ARG A 37 -5.84 -12.89 -3.99
CA ARG A 37 -6.96 -12.02 -4.32
C ARG A 37 -7.26 -12.09 -5.81
N ASN A 38 -8.53 -11.95 -6.17
CA ASN A 38 -8.97 -11.98 -7.57
C ASN A 38 -8.77 -10.63 -8.30
N HIS A 39 -8.27 -9.60 -7.62
CA HIS A 39 -8.17 -8.23 -8.11
C HIS A 39 -6.78 -7.63 -7.84
N HIS A 40 -6.38 -6.71 -8.70
CA HIS A 40 -5.28 -5.79 -8.43
C HIS A 40 -5.78 -4.60 -7.64
N LEU A 41 -5.01 -4.16 -6.65
CA LEU A 41 -5.33 -3.03 -5.79
C LEU A 41 -4.37 -1.86 -6.04
N PHE A 42 -4.91 -0.70 -6.40
CA PHE A 42 -4.18 0.55 -6.47
C PHE A 42 -4.06 1.17 -5.07
N GLN A 43 -3.12 0.64 -4.29
CA GLN A 43 -2.86 1.04 -2.90
C GLN A 43 -2.71 2.56 -2.67
N PRO A 44 -2.13 3.37 -3.59
CA PRO A 44 -1.97 4.82 -3.36
C PRO A 44 -3.27 5.61 -3.16
N LEU A 45 -4.44 5.08 -3.51
CA LEU A 45 -5.73 5.74 -3.27
C LEU A 45 -6.57 5.03 -2.20
N LEU A 46 -6.00 4.06 -1.49
CA LEU A 46 -6.72 3.25 -0.52
C LEU A 46 -7.22 4.07 0.67
N TYR A 47 -6.49 5.13 1.07
CA TYR A 47 -6.92 6.04 2.13
C TYR A 47 -8.21 6.80 1.75
N GLN A 48 -8.42 7.07 0.47
CA GLN A 48 -9.64 7.71 -0.03
C GLN A 48 -10.83 6.74 0.03
N VAL A 49 -10.59 5.44 -0.09
CA VAL A 49 -11.61 4.43 0.19
C VAL A 49 -11.88 4.36 1.70
N ALA A 50 -10.85 4.34 2.54
CA ALA A 50 -11.03 4.31 4.00
C ALA A 50 -11.85 5.48 4.55
N THR A 51 -11.81 6.63 3.87
CA THR A 51 -12.46 7.89 4.29
C THR A 51 -13.67 8.28 3.43
N THR A 52 -14.30 7.31 2.76
CA THR A 52 -15.53 7.45 1.94
C THR A 52 -15.41 8.34 0.69
N SER A 53 -14.21 8.83 0.37
CA SER A 53 -14.00 9.67 -0.81
C SER A 53 -14.14 8.89 -2.12
N LEU A 54 -13.65 7.65 -2.18
CA LEU A 54 -13.74 6.78 -3.36
C LEU A 54 -14.47 5.46 -3.06
N ALA A 55 -15.06 4.89 -4.10
CA ALA A 55 -15.60 3.54 -4.07
C ALA A 55 -14.48 2.49 -4.23
N THR A 56 -14.69 1.29 -3.70
CA THR A 56 -13.76 0.16 -3.83
C THR A 56 -13.50 -0.22 -5.29
N SER A 57 -14.54 -0.15 -6.14
CA SER A 57 -14.46 -0.43 -7.57
C SER A 57 -13.57 0.53 -8.36
N GLU A 58 -13.21 1.68 -7.79
CA GLU A 58 -12.36 2.68 -8.43
C GLU A 58 -10.87 2.42 -8.22
N VAL A 59 -10.52 1.60 -7.22
CA VAL A 59 -9.13 1.28 -6.88
C VAL A 59 -8.80 -0.20 -7.01
N ALA A 60 -9.81 -1.05 -7.26
CA ALA A 60 -9.64 -2.48 -7.40
C ALA A 60 -10.23 -3.02 -8.69
N TRP A 61 -9.43 -3.75 -9.46
CA TRP A 61 -9.85 -4.30 -10.75
C TRP A 61 -9.57 -5.80 -10.86
N PRO A 62 -10.52 -6.61 -11.34
CA PRO A 62 -10.32 -8.04 -11.50
C PRO A 62 -9.11 -8.35 -12.38
N ILE A 63 -8.18 -9.17 -11.88
CA ILE A 63 -6.93 -9.53 -12.57
C ILE A 63 -7.24 -10.19 -13.92
N ARG A 64 -8.23 -11.10 -13.93
CA ARG A 64 -8.75 -11.74 -15.14
C ARG A 64 -9.20 -10.72 -16.19
N HIS A 65 -9.86 -9.64 -15.76
CA HIS A 65 -10.32 -8.58 -16.66
C HIS A 65 -9.15 -7.79 -17.25
N LEU A 66 -8.14 -7.46 -16.44
CA LEU A 66 -6.95 -6.72 -16.86
C LEU A 66 -6.14 -7.49 -17.91
N LEU A 67 -6.09 -8.83 -17.79
CA LEU A 67 -5.29 -9.69 -18.66
C LEU A 67 -6.08 -10.45 -19.72
N ARG A 68 -7.40 -10.22 -19.87
CA ARG A 68 -8.27 -10.97 -20.79
C ARG A 68 -7.81 -11.02 -22.25
N LYS A 69 -7.03 -10.03 -22.70
CA LYS A 69 -6.50 -9.96 -24.07
C LYS A 69 -5.21 -10.77 -24.26
N ARG A 70 -4.58 -11.25 -23.17
CA ARG A 70 -3.32 -12.00 -23.17
C ARG A 70 -3.61 -13.49 -23.11
N LYS A 71 -3.78 -14.11 -24.30
CA LYS A 71 -4.11 -15.55 -24.41
C LYS A 71 -3.05 -16.49 -23.82
N ASN A 72 -1.80 -16.02 -23.69
CA ASN A 72 -0.70 -16.77 -23.12
C ASN A 72 -0.60 -16.67 -21.58
N VAL A 73 -1.56 -16.00 -20.93
CA VAL A 73 -1.58 -15.82 -19.47
C VAL A 73 -2.76 -16.57 -18.85
N THR A 74 -2.45 -17.49 -17.95
CA THR A 74 -3.42 -18.12 -17.05
C THR A 74 -3.38 -17.41 -15.71
N THR A 75 -4.55 -17.17 -15.11
CA THR A 75 -4.69 -16.54 -13.79
C THR A 75 -5.34 -17.52 -12.83
N LEU A 76 -4.71 -17.73 -11.69
CA LEU A 76 -5.16 -18.63 -10.63
C LEU A 76 -5.42 -17.81 -9.36
N LEU A 77 -6.58 -18.03 -8.75
CA LEU A 77 -6.85 -17.58 -7.39
C LEU A 77 -6.31 -18.66 -6.47
N GLY A 78 -5.30 -18.35 -5.66
CA GLY A 78 -4.67 -19.34 -4.80
C GLY A 78 -3.69 -18.69 -3.82
N ASN A 79 -3.62 -19.26 -2.63
CA ASN A 79 -2.67 -18.85 -1.61
C ASN A 79 -1.40 -19.71 -1.75
N VAL A 80 -0.25 -19.04 -1.93
CA VAL A 80 1.05 -19.71 -2.00
C VAL A 80 1.58 -19.88 -0.59
N THR A 81 2.05 -21.09 -0.28
CA THR A 81 2.56 -21.45 1.06
C THR A 81 4.04 -21.82 1.05
N GLY A 82 4.65 -22.01 -0.12
CA GLY A 82 6.05 -22.37 -0.23
C GLY A 82 6.56 -22.48 -1.67
N VAL A 83 7.88 -22.68 -1.79
CA VAL A 83 8.56 -22.93 -3.06
C VAL A 83 9.47 -24.14 -2.91
N ASP A 84 9.19 -25.20 -3.67
CA ASP A 84 10.14 -26.30 -3.86
C ASP A 84 11.17 -25.89 -4.92
N ARG A 85 12.33 -25.41 -4.46
CA ARG A 85 13.42 -24.95 -5.33
C ARG A 85 14.02 -26.10 -6.15
N ALA A 86 14.17 -27.27 -5.56
CA ALA A 86 14.80 -28.42 -6.21
C ALA A 86 13.89 -29.01 -7.30
N GLY A 87 12.60 -29.18 -7.00
CA GLY A 87 11.59 -29.65 -7.95
C GLY A 87 11.05 -28.56 -8.87
N ARG A 88 11.42 -27.29 -8.66
CA ARG A 88 10.93 -26.10 -9.38
C ARG A 88 9.40 -25.98 -9.39
N ARG A 89 8.80 -25.97 -8.20
CA ARG A 89 7.35 -25.88 -8.03
C ARG A 89 6.96 -24.83 -6.99
N VAL A 90 5.92 -24.07 -7.28
CA VAL A 90 5.22 -23.26 -6.28
C VAL A 90 4.18 -24.14 -5.60
N LEU A 91 4.13 -24.09 -4.27
CA LEU A 91 3.21 -24.88 -3.44
C LEU A 91 2.00 -24.02 -3.06
N LEU A 92 0.81 -24.62 -3.14
CA LEU A 92 -0.45 -23.99 -2.82
C LEU A 92 -1.03 -24.54 -1.51
N GLU A 93 -1.82 -23.73 -0.83
CA GLU A 93 -2.49 -24.08 0.43
C GLU A 93 -3.43 -25.29 0.29
N ASP A 94 -4.03 -25.48 -0.88
CA ASP A 94 -4.94 -26.61 -1.17
C ASP A 94 -4.22 -27.94 -1.47
N GLY A 95 -2.89 -27.99 -1.26
CA GLY A 95 -2.04 -29.15 -1.59
C GLY A 95 -1.66 -29.23 -3.07
N GLY A 96 -2.15 -28.32 -3.91
CA GLY A 96 -1.75 -28.19 -5.30
C GLY A 96 -0.31 -27.67 -5.47
N SER A 97 0.22 -27.83 -6.68
CA SER A 97 1.50 -27.21 -7.05
C SER A 97 1.55 -26.80 -8.51
N VAL A 98 2.35 -25.77 -8.80
CA VAL A 98 2.56 -25.25 -10.15
C VAL A 98 4.05 -25.29 -10.46
N ALA A 99 4.44 -26.15 -11.42
CA ALA A 99 5.82 -26.20 -11.91
C ALA A 99 6.21 -24.89 -12.61
N PHE A 100 7.50 -24.57 -12.69
CA PHE A 100 7.99 -23.39 -13.42
C PHE A 100 9.36 -23.64 -14.05
N ASP A 101 9.63 -22.91 -15.14
CA ASP A 101 11.00 -22.74 -15.68
C ASP A 101 11.62 -21.43 -15.15
N THR A 102 10.79 -20.44 -14.84
CA THR A 102 11.17 -19.21 -14.15
C THR A 102 10.09 -18.80 -13.17
N LEU A 103 10.49 -18.47 -11.94
CA LEU A 103 9.59 -17.98 -10.89
C LEU A 103 9.87 -16.50 -10.62
N VAL A 104 8.82 -15.70 -10.50
CA VAL A 104 8.92 -14.33 -10.00
C VAL A 104 7.99 -14.13 -8.80
N LEU A 105 8.59 -13.83 -7.65
CA LEU A 105 7.87 -13.49 -6.41
C LEU A 105 7.68 -11.97 -6.33
N ALA A 106 6.43 -11.51 -6.44
CA ALA A 106 6.01 -10.11 -6.38
C ALA A 106 4.91 -9.93 -5.33
N THR A 107 5.09 -10.56 -4.17
CA THR A 107 4.09 -10.76 -3.11
C THR A 107 3.88 -9.56 -2.19
N GLY A 108 4.71 -8.53 -2.30
CA GLY A 108 4.61 -7.30 -1.53
C GLY A 108 4.96 -7.46 -0.04
N ALA A 109 4.36 -6.60 0.77
CA ALA A 109 4.58 -6.52 2.22
C ALA A 109 3.27 -6.33 2.98
N ARG A 110 3.25 -6.79 4.24
CA ARG A 110 2.22 -6.56 5.26
C ARG A 110 2.67 -5.47 6.25
N HIS A 111 1.79 -5.11 7.18
CA HIS A 111 2.17 -4.26 8.31
C HIS A 111 3.11 -5.00 9.26
N ALA A 112 4.00 -4.25 9.91
CA ALA A 112 4.78 -4.75 11.03
C ALA A 112 4.31 -4.05 12.29
N TYR A 113 4.02 -4.83 13.33
CA TYR A 113 3.68 -4.33 14.67
C TYR A 113 4.89 -4.37 15.62
N PHE A 114 6.11 -4.46 15.08
CA PHE A 114 7.37 -4.44 15.83
C PHE A 114 7.45 -5.47 16.98
N GLY A 115 6.83 -6.64 16.79
CA GLY A 115 6.76 -7.70 17.80
C GLY A 115 5.45 -7.75 18.58
N HIS A 116 4.52 -6.83 18.31
CA HIS A 116 3.20 -6.74 18.93
C HIS A 116 2.05 -7.09 17.96
N ASP A 117 2.12 -8.26 17.33
CA ASP A 117 1.09 -8.67 16.34
C ASP A 117 -0.33 -8.74 16.96
N GLU A 118 -0.44 -8.84 18.29
CA GLU A 118 -1.69 -8.74 19.05
C GLU A 118 -2.40 -7.38 18.94
N TRP A 119 -1.72 -6.34 18.42
CA TRP A 119 -2.29 -5.00 18.22
C TRP A 119 -3.16 -4.90 16.96
N GLU A 120 -3.00 -5.80 15.99
CA GLU A 120 -3.69 -5.73 14.69
C GLU A 120 -5.23 -5.61 14.81
N PRO A 121 -5.92 -6.37 15.69
CA PRO A 121 -7.37 -6.25 15.85
C PRO A 121 -7.80 -4.87 16.37
N PHE A 122 -6.97 -4.20 17.17
CA PHE A 122 -7.29 -2.91 17.79
C PHE A 122 -6.87 -1.73 16.90
N ALA A 123 -5.74 -1.86 16.22
CA ALA A 123 -5.17 -0.88 15.31
C ALA A 123 -4.95 -1.49 13.92
N PRO A 124 -6.01 -1.63 13.11
CA PRO A 124 -5.89 -2.14 11.76
C PRO A 124 -5.02 -1.21 10.93
N GLY A 125 -4.19 -1.81 10.08
CA GLY A 125 -3.46 -1.08 9.06
C GLY A 125 -4.30 -0.79 7.82
N LEU A 126 -3.67 -0.25 6.78
CA LEU A 126 -4.29 0.09 5.51
C LEU A 126 -3.47 -0.42 4.32
N LYS A 127 -3.61 -1.72 4.01
CA LYS A 127 -2.96 -2.39 2.88
C LYS A 127 -3.92 -3.13 1.95
N THR A 128 -5.13 -3.42 2.42
CA THR A 128 -6.12 -4.25 1.73
C THR A 128 -7.46 -3.52 1.52
N LEU A 129 -8.33 -4.02 0.64
CA LEU A 129 -9.67 -3.46 0.51
C LEU A 129 -10.47 -3.67 1.78
N GLU A 130 -10.30 -4.85 2.39
CA GLU A 130 -10.95 -5.25 3.62
C GLU A 130 -10.57 -4.27 4.75
N ASP A 131 -9.29 -3.93 4.86
CA ASP A 131 -8.78 -2.90 5.79
C ASP A 131 -9.49 -1.57 5.58
N ALA A 132 -9.55 -1.10 4.32
CA ALA A 132 -10.17 0.18 4.00
C ALA A 132 -11.66 0.20 4.38
N THR A 133 -12.39 -0.91 4.15
CA THR A 133 -13.79 -1.03 4.57
C THR A 133 -13.95 -1.13 6.08
N THR A 134 -13.06 -1.82 6.78
CA THR A 134 -13.05 -1.94 8.25
C THR A 134 -12.76 -0.59 8.89
N ILE A 135 -11.75 0.14 8.41
CA ILE A 135 -11.41 1.49 8.89
C ILE A 135 -12.59 2.44 8.65
N ARG A 136 -13.17 2.42 7.45
CA ARG A 136 -14.37 3.21 7.13
C ARG A 136 -15.49 2.93 8.12
N ARG A 137 -15.78 1.64 8.37
CA ARG A 137 -16.80 1.20 9.33
C ARG A 137 -16.51 1.73 10.73
N ARG A 138 -15.28 1.58 11.24
CA ARG A 138 -14.89 2.04 12.58
C ARG A 138 -15.07 3.56 12.73
N ILE A 139 -14.60 4.32 11.75
CA ILE A 139 -14.74 5.80 11.75
C ILE A 139 -16.22 6.20 11.81
N LEU A 140 -17.05 5.66 10.92
CA LEU A 140 -18.48 6.03 10.88
C LEU A 140 -19.22 5.58 12.14
N LEU A 141 -18.97 4.36 12.62
CA LEU A 141 -19.57 3.86 13.86
C LEU A 141 -19.17 4.67 15.09
N ALA A 142 -17.95 5.21 15.14
CA ALA A 142 -17.53 6.06 16.24
C ALA A 142 -18.39 7.35 16.33
N PHE A 143 -18.72 7.96 15.19
CA PHE A 143 -19.63 9.12 15.16
C PHE A 143 -21.07 8.75 15.53
N GLU A 144 -21.60 7.64 15.02
CA GLU A 144 -22.94 7.14 15.37
C GLU A 144 -23.07 6.79 16.86
N GLN A 145 -22.02 6.24 17.45
CA GLN A 145 -21.98 5.96 18.89
C GLN A 145 -21.87 7.27 19.69
N ALA A 146 -21.07 8.23 19.24
CA ALA A 146 -20.92 9.52 19.91
C ALA A 146 -22.23 10.33 19.94
N GLU A 147 -23.05 10.26 18.88
CA GLU A 147 -24.37 10.90 18.79
C GLU A 147 -25.35 10.42 19.88
N ARG A 148 -25.16 9.19 20.36
CA ARG A 148 -26.00 8.53 21.37
C ARG A 148 -25.40 8.53 22.78
N GLU A 149 -24.10 8.78 22.90
CA GLU A 149 -23.37 8.72 24.16
C GLU A 149 -23.64 9.97 25.00
N THR A 150 -24.06 9.80 26.25
CA THR A 150 -24.36 10.89 27.17
C THR A 150 -23.19 11.25 28.08
N ASP A 151 -22.29 10.30 28.34
CA ASP A 151 -21.08 10.54 29.12
C ASP A 151 -20.06 11.35 28.31
N VAL A 152 -19.68 12.52 28.83
CA VAL A 152 -18.81 13.47 28.13
C VAL A 152 -17.43 12.87 27.85
N ALA A 153 -16.86 12.10 28.77
CA ALA A 153 -15.53 11.52 28.62
C ALA A 153 -15.52 10.40 27.58
N ARG A 154 -16.54 9.53 27.60
CA ARG A 154 -16.70 8.46 26.60
C ARG A 154 -17.00 9.02 25.22
N ARG A 155 -17.85 10.05 25.13
CA ARG A 155 -18.12 10.77 23.88
C ARG A 155 -16.83 11.38 23.32
N GLN A 156 -16.00 12.00 24.16
CA GLN A 156 -14.72 12.54 23.72
C GLN A 156 -13.76 11.43 23.22
N ALA A 157 -13.74 10.27 23.88
CA ALA A 157 -12.93 9.13 23.43
C ALA A 157 -13.41 8.55 22.09
N LEU A 158 -14.73 8.54 21.83
CA LEU A 158 -15.32 8.20 20.53
C LEU A 158 -14.94 9.20 19.44
N LEU A 159 -14.88 10.49 19.79
CA LEU A 159 -14.44 11.57 18.92
C LEU A 159 -12.91 11.77 18.90
N THR A 160 -12.13 10.80 19.38
CA THR A 160 -10.67 10.83 19.32
C THR A 160 -10.18 9.69 18.44
N LEU A 161 -9.50 10.05 17.34
CA LEU A 161 -8.91 9.12 16.38
C LEU A 161 -7.40 9.22 16.44
N ALA A 162 -6.74 8.11 16.76
CA ALA A 162 -5.29 8.02 16.83
C ALA A 162 -4.73 7.32 15.58
N ILE A 163 -3.72 7.91 14.94
CA ILE A 163 -3.00 7.34 13.81
C ILE A 163 -1.55 7.16 14.22
N VAL A 164 -1.06 5.92 14.22
CA VAL A 164 0.32 5.59 14.61
C VAL A 164 1.19 5.45 13.37
N GLY A 165 2.21 6.30 13.25
CA GLY A 165 3.15 6.35 12.13
C GLY A 165 2.96 7.57 11.24
N GLY A 166 3.94 8.46 11.21
CA GLY A 166 4.03 9.69 10.42
C GLY A 166 4.57 9.49 9.01
N GLY A 167 4.50 8.27 8.46
CA GLY A 167 4.79 8.00 7.05
C GLY A 167 3.69 8.53 6.12
N PRO A 168 3.84 8.38 4.79
CA PRO A 168 2.86 8.83 3.81
C PRO A 168 1.42 8.41 4.13
N THR A 169 1.21 7.12 4.42
CA THR A 169 -0.12 6.58 4.73
C THR A 169 -0.75 7.24 5.96
N GLY A 170 0.02 7.45 7.03
CA GLY A 170 -0.51 8.05 8.25
C GLY A 170 -0.85 9.53 8.08
N VAL A 171 -0.01 10.26 7.34
CA VAL A 171 -0.26 11.66 6.98
C VAL A 171 -1.51 11.80 6.10
N GLU A 172 -1.68 10.94 5.10
CA GLU A 172 -2.86 10.93 4.22
C GLU A 172 -4.15 10.57 4.99
N LEU A 173 -4.10 9.58 5.87
CA LEU A 173 -5.21 9.22 6.75
C LEU A 173 -5.57 10.37 7.69
N ALA A 174 -4.61 10.93 8.42
CA ALA A 174 -4.86 12.00 9.38
C ALA A 174 -5.52 13.22 8.71
N GLY A 175 -4.98 13.68 7.59
CA GLY A 175 -5.54 14.81 6.85
C GLY A 175 -6.96 14.53 6.34
N THR A 176 -7.19 13.36 5.74
CA THR A 176 -8.49 13.07 5.14
C THR A 176 -9.58 12.77 6.18
N ILE A 177 -9.20 12.21 7.34
CA ILE A 177 -10.09 12.02 8.49
C ILE A 177 -10.47 13.37 9.10
N ALA A 178 -9.52 14.29 9.27
CA ALA A 178 -9.80 15.63 9.78
C ALA A 178 -10.78 16.38 8.86
N GLU A 179 -10.58 16.34 7.54
CA GLU A 179 -11.52 16.91 6.56
C GLU A 179 -12.91 16.23 6.61
N LEU A 180 -12.96 14.91 6.78
CA LEU A 180 -14.23 14.19 6.92
C LEU A 180 -14.99 14.69 8.15
N ALA A 181 -14.31 14.75 9.30
CA ALA A 181 -14.91 15.15 10.57
C ALA A 181 -15.34 16.64 10.57
N HIS A 182 -14.45 17.54 10.15
CA HIS A 182 -14.62 18.98 10.33
C HIS A 182 -15.47 19.63 9.23
N ASP A 183 -15.38 19.14 7.99
CA ASP A 183 -16.06 19.75 6.85
C ASP A 183 -17.25 18.93 6.35
N THR A 184 -17.12 17.60 6.34
CA THR A 184 -18.10 16.75 5.65
C THR A 184 -19.27 16.34 6.56
N LEU A 185 -18.98 15.98 7.81
CA LEU A 185 -19.99 15.47 8.75
C LEU A 185 -20.65 16.56 9.62
N ARG A 186 -20.15 17.80 9.56
CA ARG A 186 -20.53 18.91 10.46
C ARG A 186 -22.02 19.18 10.63
N ASP A 187 -22.82 18.95 9.59
CA ASP A 187 -24.25 19.27 9.56
C ASP A 187 -25.15 18.01 9.53
N GLU A 188 -24.54 16.82 9.67
CA GLU A 188 -25.23 15.52 9.62
C GLU A 188 -25.64 15.03 11.02
N PHE A 189 -24.92 15.44 12.07
CA PHE A 189 -25.17 15.05 13.47
C PHE A 189 -25.87 16.19 14.25
N ARG A 190 -26.68 15.84 15.26
CA ARG A 190 -27.53 16.81 15.99
C ARG A 190 -27.14 16.94 17.46
N ASN A 191 -26.58 15.89 18.07
CA ASN A 191 -26.24 15.85 19.50
C ASN A 191 -24.73 15.98 19.77
N ILE A 192 -23.90 15.91 18.72
CA ILE A 192 -22.45 16.14 18.77
C ILE A 192 -22.03 17.21 17.78
N ASP A 193 -20.92 17.88 18.08
CA ASP A 193 -20.20 18.73 17.14
C ASP A 193 -18.99 17.97 16.59
N THR A 194 -19.07 17.48 15.36
CA THR A 194 -18.00 16.69 14.75
C THR A 194 -16.72 17.51 14.53
N ARG A 195 -16.78 18.86 14.60
CA ARG A 195 -15.61 19.74 14.53
C ARG A 195 -14.73 19.67 15.79
N GLN A 196 -15.23 19.07 16.87
CA GLN A 196 -14.47 18.81 18.09
C GLN A 196 -13.69 17.48 18.04
N THR A 197 -13.74 16.80 16.90
CA THR A 197 -13.00 15.54 16.70
C THR A 197 -11.50 15.79 16.82
N ARG A 198 -10.84 14.99 17.66
CA ARG A 198 -9.39 15.05 17.84
C ARG A 198 -8.75 14.00 16.97
N VAL A 199 -8.06 14.43 15.92
CA VAL A 199 -7.22 13.55 15.10
C VAL A 199 -5.78 13.69 15.59
N VAL A 200 -5.19 12.62 16.12
CA VAL A 200 -3.84 12.62 16.69
C VAL A 200 -2.93 11.72 15.86
N LEU A 201 -1.92 12.30 15.22
CA LEU A 201 -0.89 11.58 14.48
C LEU A 201 0.34 11.41 15.37
N ILE A 202 0.71 10.17 15.69
CA ILE A 202 1.80 9.83 16.60
C ILE A 202 2.97 9.27 15.78
N GLU A 203 4.15 9.87 15.90
CA GLU A 203 5.39 9.45 15.23
C GLU A 203 6.53 9.32 16.24
N ALA A 204 7.27 8.23 16.16
CA ALA A 204 8.40 7.95 17.05
C ALA A 204 9.62 8.83 16.72
N GLY A 205 9.81 9.16 15.45
CA GLY A 205 10.85 10.06 14.97
C GLY A 205 10.59 11.53 15.25
N ASP A 206 11.57 12.36 14.93
CA ASP A 206 11.56 13.82 15.13
C ASP A 206 10.75 14.59 14.07
N ARG A 207 10.29 13.91 13.01
CA ARG A 207 9.51 14.50 11.91
C ARG A 207 8.66 13.46 11.20
N ILE A 208 7.52 13.92 10.69
CA ILE A 208 6.74 13.16 9.71
C ILE A 208 7.44 13.14 8.35
N LEU A 209 7.08 12.15 7.52
CA LEU A 209 7.63 11.98 6.17
C LEU A 209 9.16 12.01 6.18
N ALA A 210 9.80 11.24 7.07
CA ALA A 210 11.26 11.28 7.25
C ALA A 210 12.07 11.00 5.97
N ASN A 211 11.48 10.35 4.96
CA ASN A 211 12.13 10.14 3.67
C ASN A 211 12.14 11.39 2.76
N PHE A 212 11.49 12.48 3.17
CA PHE A 212 11.41 13.73 2.41
C PHE A 212 12.45 14.73 2.90
N ALA A 213 12.74 15.75 2.08
CA ALA A 213 13.55 16.88 2.53
C ALA A 213 12.89 17.56 3.77
N PRO A 214 13.66 17.98 4.79
CA PRO A 214 13.11 18.54 6.03
C PRO A 214 12.10 19.68 5.84
N ALA A 215 12.32 20.55 4.84
CA ALA A 215 11.39 21.63 4.50
C ALA A 215 10.00 21.13 4.05
N LEU A 216 9.95 19.98 3.36
CA LEU A 216 8.68 19.36 2.93
C LEU A 216 7.97 18.70 4.12
N SER A 217 8.71 18.05 5.02
CA SER A 217 8.18 17.53 6.29
C SER A 217 7.57 18.66 7.15
N ALA A 218 8.26 19.78 7.29
CA ALA A 218 7.75 20.94 8.05
C ALA A 218 6.48 21.54 7.42
N TYR A 219 6.48 21.70 6.10
CA TYR A 219 5.28 22.14 5.38
C TYR A 219 4.10 21.19 5.58
N ALA A 220 4.35 19.88 5.53
CA ALA A 220 3.34 18.84 5.77
C ALA A 220 2.70 18.97 7.13
N GLN A 221 3.53 19.14 8.17
CA GLN A 221 3.08 19.25 9.54
C GLN A 221 2.20 20.49 9.72
N THR A 222 2.65 21.65 9.22
CA THR A 222 1.84 22.88 9.27
C THR A 222 0.51 22.73 8.52
N ALA A 223 0.49 22.01 7.41
CA ALA A 223 -0.75 21.76 6.67
C ALA A 223 -1.73 20.88 7.48
N LEU A 224 -1.24 19.81 8.11
CA LEU A 224 -2.05 18.96 8.99
C LEU A 224 -2.57 19.71 10.22
N GLU A 225 -1.73 20.51 10.87
CA GLU A 225 -2.12 21.30 12.04
C GLU A 225 -3.22 22.32 11.70
N ARG A 226 -3.16 22.93 10.50
CA ARG A 226 -4.23 23.81 9.99
C ARG A 226 -5.55 23.08 9.74
N LEU A 227 -5.52 21.77 9.46
CA LEU A 227 -6.71 20.94 9.35
C LEU A 227 -7.26 20.51 10.72
N GLY A 228 -6.57 20.85 11.82
CA GLY A 228 -6.95 20.47 13.19
C GLY A 228 -6.34 19.15 13.66
N VAL A 229 -5.36 18.60 12.94
CA VAL A 229 -4.63 17.41 13.39
C VAL A 229 -3.60 17.81 14.44
N THR A 230 -3.57 17.07 15.56
CA THR A 230 -2.50 17.15 16.55
C THR A 230 -1.37 16.21 16.15
N VAL A 231 -0.15 16.72 15.98
CA VAL A 231 1.02 15.92 15.63
C VAL A 231 1.91 15.73 16.86
N GLU A 232 2.08 14.48 17.28
CA GLU A 232 2.94 14.08 18.42
C GLU A 232 4.20 13.41 17.87
N LEU A 233 5.35 14.09 17.96
CA LEU A 233 6.64 13.62 17.46
C LEU A 233 7.53 13.16 18.62
N GLY A 234 8.53 12.34 18.32
CA GLY A 234 9.55 11.89 19.27
C GLY A 234 9.02 10.91 20.32
N ARG A 235 7.85 10.31 20.10
CA ARG A 235 7.17 9.47 21.10
C ARG A 235 6.72 8.16 20.45
N ALA A 236 7.42 7.08 20.77
CA ALA A 236 7.00 5.75 20.35
C ALA A 236 5.78 5.29 21.14
N VAL A 237 4.88 4.57 20.46
CA VAL A 237 3.81 3.81 21.10
C VAL A 237 4.42 2.60 21.79
N THR A 238 4.04 2.39 23.05
CA THR A 238 4.54 1.28 23.88
C THR A 238 3.44 0.27 24.20
N GLU A 239 2.19 0.72 24.31
CA GLU A 239 1.04 -0.13 24.59
C GLU A 239 -0.18 0.39 23.86
N LEU A 240 -1.07 -0.52 23.49
CA LEU A 240 -2.31 -0.23 22.77
C LEU A 240 -3.35 -1.31 23.11
N ASP A 241 -4.57 -0.87 23.37
CA ASP A 241 -5.75 -1.71 23.56
C ASP A 241 -6.93 -1.16 22.75
N ALA A 242 -8.12 -1.73 22.93
CA ALA A 242 -9.34 -1.30 22.22
C ALA A 242 -9.79 0.14 22.55
N ASP A 243 -9.30 0.70 23.66
CA ASP A 243 -9.84 1.91 24.27
C ASP A 243 -8.83 3.06 24.34
N SER A 244 -7.54 2.76 24.16
CA SER A 244 -6.47 3.73 24.34
C SER A 244 -5.15 3.33 23.68
N VAL A 245 -4.34 4.35 23.42
CA VAL A 245 -2.94 4.23 23.01
C VAL A 245 -2.04 4.92 24.04
N ILE A 246 -0.94 4.26 24.41
CA ILE A 246 0.09 4.78 25.31
C ILE A 246 1.35 5.07 24.49
N PHE A 247 1.85 6.30 24.59
CA PHE A 247 3.05 6.73 23.89
C PHE A 247 3.88 7.69 24.75
N GLY A 248 5.16 7.35 24.94
CA GLY A 248 5.99 8.00 25.95
C GLY A 248 5.37 7.88 27.34
N ASP A 249 5.03 9.01 27.94
CA ASP A 249 4.40 9.15 29.26
C ASP A 249 2.88 9.45 29.19
N LYS A 250 2.30 9.49 27.99
CA LYS A 250 0.89 9.86 27.77
C LYS A 250 0.02 8.64 27.51
N ARG A 251 -1.18 8.64 28.11
CA ARG A 251 -2.29 7.77 27.71
C ARG A 251 -3.34 8.60 26.99
N LEU A 252 -3.71 8.20 25.78
CA LEU A 252 -4.74 8.83 24.97
C LEU A 252 -5.94 7.88 24.83
N PRO A 253 -7.08 8.17 25.47
CA PRO A 253 -8.33 7.47 25.20
C PRO A 253 -8.78 7.72 23.77
N ALA A 254 -8.94 6.66 22.98
CA ALA A 254 -9.33 6.71 21.57
C ALA A 254 -10.02 5.41 21.19
N LYS A 255 -11.24 5.49 20.63
CA LYS A 255 -12.00 4.30 20.20
C LYS A 255 -11.70 3.89 18.76
N THR A 256 -11.03 4.75 18.01
CA THR A 256 -10.53 4.43 16.66
C THR A 256 -9.03 4.67 16.65
N ILE A 257 -8.27 3.58 16.62
CA ILE A 257 -6.81 3.61 16.49
C ILE A 257 -6.45 2.95 15.17
N LEU A 258 -5.56 3.57 14.40
CA LEU A 258 -5.15 3.14 13.06
C LEU A 258 -3.64 2.99 13.01
N TRP A 259 -3.16 1.91 12.40
CA TRP A 259 -1.73 1.63 12.30
C TRP A 259 -1.19 1.93 10.89
N ALA A 260 -0.26 2.87 10.81
CA ALA A 260 0.40 3.29 9.57
C ALA A 260 1.94 3.22 9.68
N ALA A 261 2.46 2.58 10.72
CA ALA A 261 3.88 2.40 10.97
C ALA A 261 4.34 1.01 10.53
N GLY A 262 5.60 0.90 10.09
CA GLY A 262 6.23 -0.40 9.84
C GLY A 262 5.69 -1.19 8.64
N VAL A 263 6.60 -1.82 7.91
CA VAL A 263 6.27 -2.81 6.88
C VAL A 263 7.13 -4.04 7.09
N ALA A 264 6.53 -5.22 6.92
CA ALA A 264 7.20 -6.51 6.91
C ALA A 264 6.94 -7.17 5.56
N ALA A 265 7.98 -7.66 4.90
CA ALA A 265 7.84 -8.40 3.67
C ALA A 265 6.98 -9.66 3.85
N SER A 266 6.40 -10.16 2.77
CA SER A 266 5.82 -11.49 2.73
C SER A 266 6.85 -12.58 3.07
N PRO A 267 6.43 -13.80 3.44
CA PRO A 267 7.33 -14.89 3.86
C PRO A 267 8.10 -15.53 2.69
N ALA A 268 8.35 -14.78 1.61
CA ALA A 268 9.09 -15.28 0.44
C ALA A 268 10.51 -15.74 0.79
N ALA A 269 11.18 -15.06 1.73
CA ALA A 269 12.51 -15.48 2.19
C ALA A 269 12.47 -16.86 2.87
N GLU A 270 11.45 -17.10 3.71
CA GLU A 270 11.20 -18.38 4.36
C GLU A 270 10.89 -19.46 3.32
N TRP A 271 9.98 -19.19 2.38
CA TRP A 271 9.64 -20.12 1.30
C TRP A 271 10.84 -20.54 0.46
N LEU A 272 11.82 -19.65 0.32
CA LEU A 272 13.03 -19.88 -0.46
C LEU A 272 14.20 -20.44 0.37
N GLY A 273 14.11 -20.42 1.71
CA GLY A 273 15.27 -20.63 2.58
C GLY A 273 16.41 -19.65 2.28
N ALA A 274 16.08 -18.41 1.90
CA ALA A 274 17.03 -17.39 1.49
C ALA A 274 17.32 -16.41 2.64
N ASN A 275 18.48 -15.76 2.60
CA ASN A 275 18.81 -14.70 3.55
C ASN A 275 17.85 -13.51 3.38
N ALA A 276 17.45 -12.92 4.50
CA ALA A 276 16.56 -11.78 4.55
C ALA A 276 17.15 -10.65 5.39
N ASP A 277 16.72 -9.42 5.12
CA ASP A 277 16.97 -8.31 6.04
C ASP A 277 16.03 -8.32 7.26
N ARG A 278 16.17 -7.33 8.14
CA ARG A 278 15.33 -7.21 9.35
C ARG A 278 13.83 -7.06 9.07
N ALA A 279 13.46 -6.59 7.89
CA ALA A 279 12.07 -6.46 7.47
C ALA A 279 11.56 -7.72 6.73
N GLY A 280 12.37 -8.78 6.64
CA GLY A 280 12.04 -10.03 5.95
C GLY A 280 12.21 -9.96 4.43
N ARG A 281 12.79 -8.89 3.89
CA ARG A 281 13.00 -8.74 2.44
C ARG A 281 14.14 -9.64 1.98
N VAL A 282 13.94 -10.36 0.88
CA VAL A 282 14.95 -11.28 0.33
C VAL A 282 16.16 -10.48 -0.14
N LEU A 283 17.36 -10.87 0.29
CA LEU A 283 18.61 -10.32 -0.22
C LEU A 283 18.84 -10.87 -1.64
N VAL A 284 18.59 -10.03 -2.65
CA VAL A 284 18.69 -10.41 -4.07
C VAL A 284 20.01 -9.96 -4.68
N GLU A 285 20.40 -10.62 -5.77
CA GLU A 285 21.50 -10.21 -6.63
C GLU A 285 21.15 -8.92 -7.41
N PRO A 286 22.14 -8.23 -8.02
CA PRO A 286 21.89 -7.01 -8.80
C PRO A 286 20.92 -7.17 -9.98
N ASP A 287 20.73 -8.39 -10.50
CA ASP A 287 19.75 -8.73 -11.54
C ASP A 287 18.39 -9.18 -10.98
N LEU A 288 18.19 -9.01 -9.66
CA LEU A 288 17.01 -9.35 -8.87
C LEU A 288 16.75 -10.86 -8.71
N THR A 289 17.75 -11.70 -9.01
CA THR A 289 17.68 -13.13 -8.74
C THR A 289 17.99 -13.48 -7.29
N VAL A 290 17.52 -14.65 -6.85
CA VAL A 290 17.88 -15.24 -5.56
C VAL A 290 19.28 -15.84 -5.66
N PRO A 291 20.20 -15.56 -4.71
CA PRO A 291 21.51 -16.19 -4.70
C PRO A 291 21.43 -17.72 -4.81
N GLY A 292 22.16 -18.28 -5.78
CA GLY A 292 22.17 -19.72 -6.09
C GLY A 292 20.94 -20.25 -6.83
N SER A 293 19.98 -19.41 -7.20
CA SER A 293 18.80 -19.77 -8.03
C SER A 293 18.55 -18.72 -9.11
N PRO A 294 19.31 -18.74 -10.22
CA PRO A 294 19.15 -17.77 -11.31
C PRO A 294 17.76 -17.82 -11.97
N GLU A 295 17.02 -18.92 -11.83
CA GLU A 295 15.65 -19.10 -12.32
C GLU A 295 14.57 -18.44 -11.45
N ILE A 296 14.92 -17.90 -10.26
CA ILE A 296 13.99 -17.29 -9.32
C ILE A 296 14.32 -15.82 -9.14
N PHE A 297 13.34 -14.95 -9.39
CA PHE A 297 13.41 -13.51 -9.16
C PHE A 297 12.52 -13.09 -8.00
N VAL A 298 12.93 -12.07 -7.26
CA VAL A 298 12.10 -11.41 -6.24
C VAL A 298 12.07 -9.92 -6.52
N ILE A 299 10.87 -9.32 -6.53
CA ILE A 299 10.65 -7.90 -6.85
C ILE A 299 9.64 -7.24 -5.92
N GLY A 300 9.58 -5.92 -5.97
CA GLY A 300 8.73 -5.05 -5.17
C GLY A 300 9.16 -5.03 -3.70
N ASP A 301 8.20 -4.76 -2.81
CA ASP A 301 8.44 -4.65 -1.38
C ASP A 301 8.97 -5.95 -0.72
N THR A 302 8.96 -7.08 -1.44
CA THR A 302 9.53 -8.35 -0.99
C THR A 302 11.05 -8.44 -1.20
N ALA A 303 11.63 -7.61 -2.08
CA ALA A 303 13.04 -7.64 -2.41
C ALA A 303 13.83 -6.56 -1.64
N HIS A 304 15.04 -6.90 -1.21
CA HIS A 304 16.01 -5.95 -0.70
C HIS A 304 16.96 -5.55 -1.83
N VAL A 305 16.69 -4.42 -2.47
CA VAL A 305 17.51 -3.90 -3.58
C VAL A 305 18.33 -2.71 -3.09
N LEU A 306 19.62 -2.69 -3.40
CA LEU A 306 20.51 -1.56 -3.09
C LEU A 306 20.73 -0.70 -4.34
N ARG A 307 20.69 0.62 -4.15
CA ARG A 307 21.18 1.60 -5.12
C ARG A 307 22.72 1.53 -5.20
N PRO A 308 23.33 2.08 -6.27
CA PRO A 308 24.80 2.07 -6.42
C PRO A 308 25.57 2.73 -5.26
N ASP A 309 24.94 3.65 -4.54
CA ASP A 309 25.49 4.34 -3.36
C ASP A 309 25.33 3.54 -2.05
N GLY A 310 24.80 2.32 -2.12
CA GLY A 310 24.56 1.45 -0.97
C GLY A 310 23.27 1.75 -0.20
N THR A 311 22.47 2.73 -0.63
CA THR A 311 21.18 3.01 0.01
C THR A 311 20.09 2.06 -0.50
N PRO A 312 19.17 1.59 0.35
CA PRO A 312 18.11 0.70 -0.09
C PRO A 312 17.11 1.41 -0.99
N VAL A 313 16.63 0.70 -2.02
CA VAL A 313 15.49 1.13 -2.84
C VAL A 313 14.23 1.08 -1.97
N PRO A 314 13.43 2.14 -1.96
CA PRO A 314 12.20 2.20 -1.19
C PRO A 314 11.10 1.32 -1.80
N GLY A 315 10.33 0.68 -0.92
CA GLY A 315 9.17 -0.15 -1.27
C GLY A 315 7.98 0.71 -1.71
N VAL A 316 8.02 1.16 -2.96
CA VAL A 316 6.97 1.99 -3.57
C VAL A 316 6.59 1.47 -4.95
N ALA A 317 5.36 1.78 -5.37
CA ALA A 317 4.80 1.30 -6.64
C ALA A 317 5.67 1.62 -7.88
N PRO A 318 6.28 2.81 -8.02
CA PRO A 318 7.21 3.08 -9.13
C PRO A 318 8.43 2.16 -9.16
N SER A 319 9.04 1.86 -8.01
CA SER A 319 10.17 0.93 -7.91
C SER A 319 9.78 -0.47 -8.36
N ALA A 320 8.68 -1.00 -7.81
CA ALA A 320 8.16 -2.32 -8.16
C ALA A 320 7.87 -2.47 -9.67
N LYS A 321 7.34 -1.42 -10.33
CA LYS A 321 7.14 -1.42 -11.79
C LYS A 321 8.46 -1.44 -12.56
N GLN A 322 9.43 -0.64 -12.14
CA GLN A 322 10.74 -0.60 -12.79
C GLN A 322 11.45 -1.95 -12.70
N GLU A 323 11.41 -2.58 -11.52
CA GLU A 323 11.91 -3.94 -11.29
C GLU A 323 11.18 -4.96 -12.17
N GLY A 324 9.84 -4.90 -12.25
CA GLY A 324 9.07 -5.77 -13.14
C GLY A 324 9.45 -5.65 -14.61
N ARG A 325 9.71 -4.43 -15.11
CA ARG A 325 10.22 -4.22 -16.49
C ARG A 325 11.64 -4.75 -16.68
N HIS A 326 12.49 -4.56 -15.68
CA HIS A 326 13.86 -5.07 -15.71
C HIS A 326 13.86 -6.60 -15.81
N VAL A 327 13.15 -7.29 -14.92
CA VAL A 327 13.03 -8.76 -14.95
C VAL A 327 12.43 -9.24 -16.28
N ALA A 328 11.43 -8.54 -16.84
CA ALA A 328 10.88 -8.90 -18.15
C ALA A 328 11.93 -8.82 -19.27
N ALA A 329 12.77 -7.77 -19.27
CA ALA A 329 13.85 -7.60 -20.23
C ALA A 329 14.92 -8.71 -20.05
N THR A 330 15.25 -9.03 -18.80
CA THR A 330 16.18 -10.11 -18.45
C THR A 330 15.69 -11.47 -18.98
N ILE A 331 14.42 -11.82 -18.73
CA ILE A 331 13.82 -13.06 -19.23
C ILE A 331 13.86 -13.10 -20.76
N LYS A 332 13.49 -12.01 -21.44
CA LYS A 332 13.53 -11.93 -22.91
C LYS A 332 14.94 -12.12 -23.47
N ALA A 333 15.94 -11.49 -22.86
CA ALA A 333 17.33 -11.61 -23.28
C ALA A 333 17.84 -13.05 -23.11
N ARG A 334 17.55 -13.68 -21.96
CA ARG A 334 17.91 -15.10 -21.71
C ARG A 334 17.27 -16.04 -22.73
N LEU A 335 15.99 -15.83 -23.06
CA LEU A 335 15.29 -16.64 -24.08
C LEU A 335 15.83 -16.41 -25.50
N ALA A 336 16.41 -15.25 -25.78
CA ALA A 336 17.08 -14.95 -27.04
C ALA A 336 18.53 -15.47 -27.10
N GLY A 337 18.99 -16.20 -26.07
CA GLY A 337 20.37 -16.68 -25.97
C GLY A 337 21.39 -15.56 -25.72
N MET A 338 20.95 -14.37 -25.33
CA MET A 338 21.83 -13.26 -25.03
C MET A 338 22.35 -13.39 -23.59
N LEU A 339 23.67 -13.42 -23.43
CA LEU A 339 24.29 -13.23 -22.13
C LEU A 339 24.11 -11.78 -21.72
N ILE A 340 23.36 -11.56 -20.64
CA ILE A 340 23.27 -10.25 -20.01
C ILE A 340 24.61 -10.01 -19.33
N ALA A 341 25.29 -8.92 -19.69
CA ALA A 341 26.57 -8.57 -19.09
C ALA A 341 26.44 -8.53 -17.56
N GLU A 342 27.37 -9.18 -16.88
CA GLU A 342 27.51 -9.12 -15.42
C GLU A 342 27.53 -7.65 -14.98
N GLY A 343 26.61 -7.27 -14.09
CA GLY A 343 26.56 -5.90 -13.57
C GLY A 343 25.67 -4.92 -14.34
N THR A 344 24.73 -5.38 -15.18
CA THR A 344 23.70 -4.49 -15.76
C THR A 344 22.74 -3.98 -14.67
N ARG A 345 23.18 -3.00 -13.89
CA ARG A 345 22.41 -2.40 -12.79
C ARG A 345 21.24 -1.62 -13.35
N SER A 346 20.02 -1.99 -12.96
CA SER A 346 18.85 -1.18 -13.24
C SER A 346 18.95 0.14 -12.46
N ARG A 347 18.89 1.28 -13.17
CA ARG A 347 18.72 2.60 -12.53
C ARG A 347 17.25 2.74 -12.13
N ILE A 348 16.91 2.27 -10.93
CA ILE A 348 15.58 2.45 -10.35
C ILE A 348 15.46 3.92 -9.87
N ALA A 349 14.65 4.72 -10.56
CA ALA A 349 14.43 6.14 -10.29
C ALA A 349 13.52 6.37 -9.06
N GLY A 350 13.72 7.52 -8.38
CA GLY A 350 13.35 7.84 -6.99
C GLY A 350 11.87 8.17 -6.63
N ASP A 351 11.72 8.79 -5.45
CA ASP A 351 10.55 8.78 -4.55
C ASP A 351 9.43 9.82 -4.83
N LEU A 352 8.18 9.46 -4.52
CA LEU A 352 6.99 10.32 -4.55
C LEU A 352 6.10 10.01 -3.32
N ALA A 353 5.68 11.02 -2.53
CA ALA A 353 4.63 10.88 -1.50
C ALA A 353 3.94 12.22 -1.18
N THR A 354 2.75 12.21 -0.56
CA THR A 354 1.85 13.38 -0.50
C THR A 354 1.08 13.60 0.80
N ILE A 355 0.48 14.81 0.95
CA ILE A 355 -0.11 15.37 2.19
C ILE A 355 -1.54 15.93 1.93
N GLY A 356 -2.52 15.07 1.66
CA GLY A 356 -3.94 15.49 1.68
C GLY A 356 -4.42 16.47 0.57
N LYS A 357 -5.65 16.97 0.69
CA LYS A 357 -6.26 17.87 -0.32
C LYS A 357 -5.74 19.30 -0.15
N ARG A 358 -5.18 19.86 -1.23
CA ARG A 358 -4.60 21.22 -1.37
C ARG A 358 -3.13 21.42 -0.94
N ALA A 359 -2.45 20.38 -0.44
CA ALA A 359 -1.04 20.45 -0.09
C ALA A 359 -0.31 19.18 -0.56
N ALA A 360 0.28 19.15 -1.76
CA ALA A 360 1.21 18.09 -2.09
C ALA A 360 2.65 18.58 -1.92
N ALA A 361 3.55 17.68 -1.52
CA ALA A 361 4.98 17.87 -1.61
C ALA A 361 5.49 16.90 -2.67
N ILE A 362 6.14 17.38 -3.73
CA ILE A 362 6.75 16.52 -4.74
C ILE A 362 8.25 16.81 -4.76
N ASP A 363 9.06 15.78 -4.59
CA ASP A 363 10.51 15.86 -4.68
C ASP A 363 10.99 15.06 -5.90
N PHE A 364 11.34 15.75 -6.99
CA PHE A 364 11.95 15.13 -8.17
C PHE A 364 13.50 15.11 -8.07
N GLY A 365 14.08 15.47 -6.93
CA GLY A 365 15.51 15.67 -6.72
C GLY A 365 15.99 17.05 -7.20
N TRP A 366 15.72 17.40 -8.47
CA TRP A 366 16.10 18.69 -9.07
C TRP A 366 15.01 19.75 -9.00
N ILE A 367 13.76 19.34 -8.77
CA ILE A 367 12.61 20.23 -8.60
C ILE A 367 11.86 19.82 -7.33
N LYS A 368 11.57 20.81 -6.48
CA LYS A 368 10.72 20.67 -5.29
C LYS A 368 9.46 21.51 -5.51
N LEU A 369 8.29 20.88 -5.49
CA LEU A 369 7.01 21.57 -5.68
C LEU A 369 6.15 21.40 -4.44
N THR A 370 5.54 22.51 -3.98
CA THR A 370 4.63 22.53 -2.84
C THR A 370 3.31 23.25 -3.18
N GLY A 371 2.26 22.97 -2.41
CA GLY A 371 0.98 23.70 -2.49
C GLY A 371 0.03 23.26 -3.58
N TRP A 372 -0.82 24.19 -4.04
CA TRP A 372 -1.96 23.90 -4.93
C TRP A 372 -1.53 23.38 -6.31
N LEU A 373 -0.41 23.87 -6.86
CA LEU A 373 0.17 23.41 -8.11
C LEU A 373 0.70 21.98 -7.99
N ALA A 374 1.36 21.68 -6.87
CA ALA A 374 1.81 20.33 -6.57
C ALA A 374 0.61 19.37 -6.44
N TRP A 375 -0.53 19.81 -5.89
CA TRP A 375 -1.75 19.00 -5.80
C TRP A 375 -2.35 18.67 -7.17
N TRP A 376 -2.35 19.61 -8.12
CA TRP A 376 -2.78 19.34 -9.50
C TRP A 376 -1.82 18.40 -10.23
N LEU A 377 -0.51 18.65 -10.14
CA LEU A 377 0.51 17.76 -10.68
C LEU A 377 0.45 16.37 -10.05
N TRP A 378 0.14 16.28 -8.76
CA TRP A 378 -0.07 15.03 -8.06
C TRP A 378 -1.27 14.26 -8.61
N GLY A 379 -2.43 14.91 -8.73
CA GLY A 379 -3.64 14.30 -9.27
C GLY A 379 -3.35 13.73 -10.66
N VAL A 380 -2.75 14.55 -11.53
CA VAL A 380 -2.34 14.13 -12.88
C VAL A 380 -1.29 13.01 -12.86
N ALA A 381 -0.28 13.05 -11.98
CA ALA A 381 0.77 12.04 -11.90
C ALA A 381 0.26 10.70 -11.35
N HIS A 382 -0.57 10.70 -10.30
CA HIS A 382 -1.19 9.48 -9.75
C HIS A 382 -2.15 8.86 -10.75
N ILE A 383 -2.96 9.69 -11.41
CA ILE A 383 -3.78 9.30 -12.56
C ILE A 383 -2.90 8.76 -13.69
N TYR A 384 -1.72 9.31 -13.94
CA TYR A 384 -0.82 8.79 -14.94
C TYR A 384 -0.23 7.41 -14.55
N PHE A 385 0.06 7.18 -13.27
CA PHE A 385 0.56 5.89 -12.77
C PHE A 385 -0.54 4.81 -12.62
N LEU A 386 -1.82 5.17 -12.69
CA LEU A 386 -2.95 4.23 -12.75
C LEU A 386 -2.83 3.29 -13.96
N ILE A 387 -3.25 2.03 -13.80
CA ILE A 387 -3.18 1.00 -14.85
C ILE A 387 -4.22 1.29 -15.92
N GLY A 388 -3.77 1.56 -17.15
CA GLY A 388 -4.61 1.63 -18.36
C GLY A 388 -5.49 2.88 -18.45
N PHE A 389 -5.61 3.44 -19.66
CA PHE A 389 -6.26 4.74 -19.90
C PHE A 389 -7.72 4.87 -19.40
N ARG A 390 -8.53 3.81 -19.48
CA ARG A 390 -9.94 3.86 -19.02
C ARG A 390 -10.08 4.04 -17.51
N ASN A 391 -9.23 3.39 -16.72
CA ASN A 391 -9.29 3.49 -15.26
C ASN A 391 -8.82 4.86 -14.80
N ARG A 392 -7.83 5.44 -15.51
CA ARG A 392 -7.37 6.82 -15.31
C ARG A 392 -8.52 7.80 -15.45
N LEU A 393 -9.26 7.73 -16.56
CA LEU A 393 -10.39 8.60 -16.82
C LEU A 393 -11.49 8.49 -15.77
N ALA A 394 -11.85 7.27 -15.36
CA ALA A 394 -12.89 7.05 -14.35
C ALA A 394 -12.52 7.72 -13.02
N VAL A 395 -11.30 7.47 -12.51
CA VAL A 395 -10.82 8.11 -11.28
C VAL A 395 -10.72 9.62 -11.44
N SER A 396 -10.22 10.13 -12.57
CA SER A 396 -10.19 11.58 -12.84
C SER A 396 -11.57 12.22 -12.81
N LEU A 397 -12.56 11.59 -13.44
CA LEU A 397 -13.94 12.06 -13.51
C LEU A 397 -14.59 12.05 -12.12
N SER A 398 -14.41 10.99 -11.34
CA SER A 398 -14.91 10.95 -9.96
C SER A 398 -14.24 12.00 -9.10
N TRP A 399 -12.93 12.22 -9.25
CA TRP A 399 -12.21 13.24 -8.50
C TRP A 399 -12.68 14.65 -8.86
N LEU A 400 -12.92 14.90 -10.15
CA LEU A 400 -13.49 16.15 -10.66
C LEU A 400 -14.93 16.34 -10.17
N TRP A 401 -15.74 15.29 -10.16
CA TRP A 401 -17.09 15.29 -9.62
C TRP A 401 -17.11 15.61 -8.11
N ILE A 402 -16.27 14.95 -7.32
CA ILE A 402 -16.11 15.21 -5.88
C ILE A 402 -15.67 16.66 -5.64
N TYR A 403 -14.76 17.17 -6.47
CA TYR A 403 -14.28 18.55 -6.36
C TYR A 403 -15.39 19.58 -6.64
N PHE A 404 -16.20 19.37 -7.68
CA PHE A 404 -17.25 20.31 -8.08
C PHE A 404 -18.55 20.18 -7.27
N THR A 405 -18.91 18.98 -6.83
CA THR A 405 -20.22 18.72 -6.20
C THR A 405 -20.14 18.52 -4.70
N GLY A 406 -18.95 18.23 -4.15
CA GLY A 406 -18.81 17.77 -2.76
C GLY A 406 -19.41 16.38 -2.49
N GLN A 407 -20.10 15.77 -3.45
CA GLN A 407 -20.70 14.44 -3.31
C GLN A 407 -19.60 13.37 -3.31
N ARG A 408 -19.46 12.69 -2.17
CA ARG A 408 -18.57 11.55 -1.97
C ARG A 408 -19.30 10.23 -2.30
N SER A 409 -18.55 9.14 -2.40
CA SER A 409 -19.12 7.80 -2.52
C SER A 409 -20.06 7.49 -1.34
N ALA A 410 -21.02 6.58 -1.54
CA ALA A 410 -22.04 6.27 -0.53
C ALA A 410 -21.38 5.92 0.82
N ARG A 411 -21.67 6.72 1.86
CA ARG A 411 -21.19 6.57 3.23
C ARG A 411 -21.98 5.48 3.96
N LEU A 412 -21.87 4.25 3.47
CA LEU A 412 -22.59 3.10 4.01
C LEU A 412 -21.74 2.36 5.03
N ILE A 413 -22.35 2.01 6.16
CA ILE A 413 -21.81 1.04 7.11
C ILE A 413 -22.24 -0.34 6.61
N THR A 414 -21.30 -1.07 6.01
CA THR A 414 -21.56 -2.39 5.40
C THR A 414 -20.69 -3.45 6.07
N GLN A 415 -21.29 -4.26 6.94
CA GLN A 415 -20.85 -5.55 7.51
C GLN A 415 -21.82 -5.84 8.68
N GLY A 416 -22.44 -7.02 8.70
CA GLY A 416 -23.31 -7.47 9.80
C GLY A 416 -22.52 -7.89 11.05
N ASP A 417 -23.22 -8.16 12.15
CA ASP A 417 -22.68 -8.49 13.48
C ASP A 417 -21.93 -9.85 13.58
N ASP A 418 -21.00 -10.14 12.66
CA ASP A 418 -20.25 -11.42 12.67
C ASP A 418 -18.97 -11.39 13.54
N ASP A 419 -18.68 -10.29 14.26
CA ASP A 419 -17.61 -10.21 15.27
C ASP A 419 -18.07 -10.65 16.68
N LYS A 420 -18.91 -11.69 16.77
CA LYS A 420 -19.11 -12.45 18.01
C LYS A 420 -18.40 -13.79 17.90
N GLY A 421 -17.09 -13.77 18.12
CA GLY A 421 -16.25 -14.94 18.36
C GLY A 421 -15.38 -14.70 19.57
#